data_AF-A0A7J4Q6A9-F1
#
_entry.id   AF-A0A7J4Q6A9-F1
#
_cell.length_a   1.000
_cell.length_b   1.000
_cell.length_c   1.000
_cell.angle_alpha   90.00
_cell.angle_beta   90.00
_cell.angle_gamma   90.00
#
_symmetry.space_group_name_H-M   'P 1'
#
loop_
_entity.id
_entity.type
_entity.pdbx_description
1 polymer ?
#
loop_
_entity_poly.entity_id
_entity_poly.type
_entity_poly.pdbx_seq_one_letter_code
_entity_poly.pdbx_strand_id
1 'polypeptide(L)' 'GRREWYAVDRLSKLTLAKAEFKKKNLGEYTKFHPKANFGFSDPPKMPCSALVRSHIE' A
#
# COMPACT_ATOMS: atom_id res chain seq x y z
N GLY A 1 -12.18 22.48 13.66
CA GLY A 1 -11.73 21.64 12.53
C GLY A 1 -12.48 20.34 12.58
N ARG A 2 -12.97 19.84 11.44
CA ARG A 2 -13.62 18.52 11.37
C ARG A 2 -12.59 17.44 11.70
N ARG A 3 -12.99 16.45 12.50
CA ARG A 3 -12.20 15.24 12.74
C ARG A 3 -12.68 14.18 11.75
N GLU A 4 -11.74 13.62 11.01
CA GLU A 4 -12.02 12.51 10.10
C GLU A 4 -11.40 11.25 10.68
N TRP A 5 -12.21 10.19 10.77
CA TRP A 5 -11.76 8.89 11.23
C TRP A 5 -11.73 7.92 10.06
N TYR A 6 -10.67 7.13 9.98
CA TYR A 6 -10.50 6.10 8.97
C TYR A 6 -10.30 4.75 9.66
N ALA A 7 -11.14 3.78 9.34
CA ALA A 7 -11.00 2.41 9.83
C ALA A 7 -10.50 1.52 8.69
N VAL A 8 -9.46 0.72 8.93
CA VAL A 8 -8.97 -0.28 7.98
C VAL A 8 -9.86 -1.52 8.06
N ASP A 9 -10.61 -1.79 7.01
CA ASP A 9 -11.55 -2.92 6.92
C ASP A 9 -10.83 -4.21 6.48
N ARG A 10 -9.89 -4.07 5.53
CA ARG A 10 -9.12 -5.21 5.02
C ARG A 10 -7.71 -4.81 4.63
N LEU A 11 -6.76 -5.66 4.96
CA LEU A 11 -5.38 -5.58 4.50
C LEU A 11 -5.04 -6.83 3.68
N SER A 12 -4.48 -6.65 2.49
CA SER A 12 -4.03 -7.76 1.65
C SER A 12 -2.58 -7.56 1.24
N LYS A 13 -1.76 -8.60 1.48
CA LYS A 13 -0.32 -8.60 1.21
C LYS A 13 -0.04 -9.13 -0.18
N LEU A 14 0.89 -8.49 -0.89
CA LEU A 14 1.44 -9.06 -2.12
C LEU A 14 2.52 -10.10 -1.77
N THR A 15 2.37 -11.33 -2.28
CA THR A 15 3.30 -12.44 -2.00
C THR A 15 4.24 -12.75 -3.15
N LEU A 16 3.84 -12.42 -4.38
CA LEU A 16 4.62 -12.64 -5.59
C LEU A 16 4.26 -11.57 -6.63
N ALA A 17 5.28 -10.99 -7.28
CA ALA A 17 5.14 -10.11 -8.44
C ALA A 17 6.07 -10.58 -9.56
N LYS A 18 5.64 -10.42 -10.80
CA LYS A 18 6.47 -10.59 -11.99
C LYS A 18 6.27 -9.38 -12.90
N ALA A 19 7.36 -8.80 -13.40
CA ALA A 19 7.29 -7.67 -14.30
C ALA A 19 8.35 -7.80 -15.40
N GLU A 20 7.94 -7.50 -16.63
CA GLU A 20 8.76 -7.59 -17.84
C GLU A 20 8.53 -6.34 -18.69
N PHE A 21 9.61 -5.75 -19.21
CA PHE A 21 9.55 -4.63 -20.12
C PHE A 21 10.52 -4.84 -21.27
N LYS A 22 10.03 -4.76 -22.52
CA LYS A 22 10.83 -5.02 -23.73
C LYS A 22 11.62 -6.35 -23.67
N LYS A 23 10.97 -7.43 -23.21
CA LYS A 23 11.59 -8.76 -23.01
C LYS A 23 12.69 -8.82 -21.95
N LYS A 24 12.83 -7.78 -21.14
CA LYS A 24 13.75 -7.73 -20.01
C LYS A 24 12.96 -7.87 -18.71
N ASN A 25 13.31 -8.88 -17.92
CA ASN A 25 12.80 -9.04 -16.56
C ASN A 25 13.24 -7.82 -15.72
N LEU A 26 12.30 -7.23 -14.99
CA LEU A 26 12.54 -6.01 -14.19
C LEU A 26 13.10 -6.30 -12.79
N GLY A 27 13.30 -7.56 -12.43
CA GLY A 27 13.87 -8.00 -11.18
C GLY A 27 12.89 -8.81 -10.32
N GLU A 28 13.37 -9.14 -9.13
CA GLU A 28 12.62 -9.95 -8.18
C GLU A 28 11.72 -9.10 -7.29
N TYR A 29 10.69 -9.75 -6.76
CA TYR A 29 9.86 -9.18 -5.71
C TYR A 29 10.70 -8.90 -4.47
N THR A 30 10.70 -7.65 -4.01
CA THR A 30 11.50 -7.19 -2.85
C THR A 30 10.67 -6.35 -1.89
N LYS A 31 11.24 -6.05 -0.73
CA LYS A 31 10.58 -5.21 0.29
C LYS A 31 10.36 -3.81 -0.26
N PHE A 32 9.15 -3.31 -0.10
CA PHE A 32 8.76 -1.96 -0.53
C PHE A 32 8.96 -0.96 0.61
N HIS A 33 9.63 0.15 0.32
CA HIS A 33 9.82 1.27 1.24
C HIS A 33 9.38 2.56 0.54
N PRO A 34 8.10 2.96 0.67
CA PRO A 34 7.61 4.18 0.04
C PRO A 34 8.32 5.40 0.62
N LYS A 35 8.76 6.34 -0.24
CA LYS A 35 9.29 7.64 0.19
C LYS A 35 8.19 8.64 0.58
N ALA A 36 6.95 8.40 0.15
CA ALA A 36 5.81 9.26 0.42
C ALA A 36 4.72 8.46 1.14
N ASN A 37 4.32 8.93 2.32
CA ASN A 37 3.21 8.38 3.08
C ASN A 37 1.93 9.03 2.54
N PHE A 38 1.03 8.24 1.96
CA PHE A 38 -0.28 8.72 1.53
C PHE A 38 -1.23 8.66 2.72
N GLY A 39 -1.45 9.79 3.41
CA GLY A 39 -2.56 10.00 4.37
C GLY A 39 -2.61 9.16 5.65
N PHE A 40 -1.79 8.11 5.79
CA PHE A 40 -1.71 7.25 6.97
C PHE A 40 -0.30 7.33 7.53
N SER A 41 -0.18 7.59 8.83
CA SER A 41 1.05 8.04 9.49
C SER A 41 2.25 7.12 9.24
N ASP A 42 2.02 5.82 9.06
CA ASP A 42 3.04 4.85 8.65
C ASP A 42 2.44 3.72 7.80
N PRO A 43 2.69 3.69 6.47
CA PRO A 43 2.29 2.55 5.65
C PRO A 43 3.11 1.31 6.06
N PRO A 44 2.52 0.11 6.01
CA PRO A 44 3.26 -1.11 6.30
C PRO A 44 4.44 -1.26 5.34
N LYS A 45 5.57 -1.78 5.85
CA LYS A 45 6.84 -2.00 5.11
C LYS A 45 6.78 -3.18 4.12
N MET A 46 5.61 -3.40 3.54
CA MET A 46 5.34 -4.42 2.55
C MET A 46 4.36 -3.85 1.53
N PRO A 47 4.51 -4.18 0.24
CA PRO A 47 3.53 -3.79 -0.75
C PRO A 47 2.19 -4.49 -0.41
N CYS A 48 1.17 -3.67 -0.14
CA CYS A 48 -0.14 -4.13 0.26
C CYS A 48 -1.25 -3.27 -0.35
N SER A 49 -2.44 -3.86 -0.47
CA SER A 49 -3.68 -3.13 -0.67
C SER A 49 -4.39 -2.98 0.67
N ALA A 50 -4.91 -1.80 0.95
CA ALA A 50 -5.73 -1.52 2.12
C ALA A 50 -7.10 -1.00 1.67
N LEU A 51 -8.17 -1.60 2.19
CA LEU A 51 -9.53 -1.09 2.07
C LEU A 51 -9.87 -0.34 3.36
N VAL A 52 -10.25 0.93 3.22
CA VAL A 52 -10.59 1.81 4.36
C VAL A 52 -12.02 2.32 4.25
N ARG A 53 -12.67 2.50 5.40
CA ARG A 53 -13.96 3.21 5.51
C ARG A 53 -13.72 4.52 6.26
N SER A 54 -14.22 5.62 5.72
CA SER A 54 -14.19 6.93 6.37
C SER A 54 -15.48 7.20 7.13
N HIS A 55 -15.35 7.83 8.29
CA HIS A 55 -16.46 8.44 9.03
C HIS A 55 -16.11 9.92 9.23
N ILE A 56 -16.93 10.79 8.65
CA ILE A 56 -16.76 12.24 8.70
C ILE A 56 -17.93 12.81 9.52
N GLU A 57 -17.61 13.47 10.63
CA GLU A 57 -18.56 14.23 11.47
C GLU A 57 -18.46 15.74 11.20
#